data_AF-U6MS60-F1
#
_entry.id   AF-U6MS60-F1
#
_cell.length_a   1.000
_cell.length_b   1.000
_cell.length_c   1.000
_cell.angle_alpha   90.00
_cell.angle_beta   90.00
_cell.angle_gamma   90.00
#
_symmetry.space_group_name_H-M   'P 1'
#
loop_
_entity.id
_entity.type
_entity.pdbx_description
1 polymer ?
#
loop_
_entity_poly.entity_id
_entity_poly.type
_entity_poly.pdbx_seq_one_letter_code
_entity_poly.pdbx_strand_id
1 'polypeptide(L)'
;MNRLLQLLPCVLITGRGFPDFCTRDLLGHLCQSLQLEAAFVGDWDPHGIYIYLTYKYGGRPSSSSSSSSSSSSSSSSSSGCSSLRWLGLLHADAAAVPASALLPLEKRDKALLASLLQHPGVAANEKIKSECKLMKEKNCKCEVEALECTDTSELQRVITTRALRRLWLE
;
A
#
# COMPACT_ATOMS: atom_id res chain seq x y z
N MET A 1 5.55 -9.70 -16.93
CA MET A 1 4.62 -10.44 -16.03
C MET A 1 4.87 -11.96 -15.94
N ASN A 2 5.01 -12.71 -17.06
CA ASN A 2 5.15 -14.18 -17.02
C ASN A 2 6.31 -14.72 -16.16
N ARG A 3 7.44 -14.00 -16.06
CA ARG A 3 8.56 -14.45 -15.20
C ARG A 3 8.32 -14.24 -13.70
N LEU A 4 7.49 -13.28 -13.29
CA LEU A 4 7.22 -13.04 -11.86
C LEU A 4 6.50 -14.23 -11.24
N LEU A 5 5.45 -14.71 -11.90
CA LEU A 5 4.67 -15.87 -11.47
C LEU A 5 5.45 -17.19 -11.55
N GLN A 6 6.51 -17.24 -12.38
CA GLN A 6 7.43 -18.38 -12.43
C GLN A 6 8.43 -18.38 -11.27
N LEU A 7 8.83 -17.22 -10.77
CA LEU A 7 9.82 -17.08 -9.70
C LEU A 7 9.18 -17.06 -8.31
N LEU A 8 7.94 -16.59 -8.22
CA LEU A 8 7.17 -16.51 -6.99
C LEU A 8 5.85 -17.26 -7.19
N PRO A 9 5.64 -18.40 -6.52
CA PRO A 9 4.31 -19.02 -6.47
C PRO A 9 3.39 -18.10 -5.66
N CYS A 10 2.64 -17.24 -6.35
CA CYS A 10 1.80 -16.23 -5.73
C CYS A 10 0.42 -16.13 -6.37
N VAL A 11 -0.53 -15.60 -5.60
CA VAL A 11 -1.83 -15.16 -6.10
C VAL A 11 -1.73 -13.65 -6.35
N LEU A 12 -1.91 -13.24 -7.60
CA LEU A 12 -1.95 -11.83 -7.95
C LEU A 12 -3.39 -11.33 -7.91
N ILE A 13 -3.66 -10.34 -7.04
CA ILE A 13 -4.93 -9.63 -6.96
C ILE A 13 -4.71 -8.22 -7.48
N THR A 14 -5.49 -7.80 -8.48
CA THR A 14 -5.43 -6.44 -9.03
C THR A 14 -6.73 -5.70 -8.70
N GLY A 15 -6.60 -4.47 -8.23
CA GLY A 15 -7.72 -3.54 -8.09
C GLY A 15 -7.81 -2.61 -9.30
N ARG A 16 -8.90 -1.82 -9.39
CA ARG A 16 -9.02 -0.68 -10.32
C ARG A 16 -8.97 0.65 -9.56
N GLY A 17 -7.93 0.84 -8.75
CA GLY A 17 -7.79 1.98 -7.84
C GLY A 17 -8.18 1.63 -6.41
N PHE A 18 -9.03 2.47 -5.78
CA PHE A 18 -9.48 2.24 -4.41
C PHE A 18 -10.23 0.91 -4.27
N PRO A 19 -9.92 0.10 -3.24
CA PRO A 19 -10.49 -1.23 -3.14
C PRO A 19 -11.93 -1.19 -2.66
N ASP A 20 -12.80 -1.90 -3.37
CA ASP A 20 -14.16 -2.17 -2.94
C ASP A 20 -14.19 -3.18 -1.78
N PHE A 21 -15.37 -3.36 -1.20
CA PHE A 21 -15.57 -4.28 -0.09
C PHE A 21 -15.19 -5.73 -0.45
N CYS A 22 -15.69 -6.25 -1.58
CA CYS A 22 -15.52 -7.63 -1.98
C CYS A 22 -14.05 -7.97 -2.23
N THR A 23 -13.29 -7.05 -2.85
CA THR A 23 -11.86 -7.27 -3.08
C THR A 23 -11.08 -7.38 -1.77
N ARG A 24 -11.41 -6.58 -0.75
CA ARG A 24 -10.75 -6.67 0.56
C ARG A 24 -11.19 -7.89 1.36
N ASP A 25 -12.47 -8.24 1.28
CA ASP A 25 -13.03 -9.44 1.91
C ASP A 25 -12.37 -10.70 1.34
N LEU A 26 -12.23 -10.78 0.02
CA LEU A 26 -11.48 -11.85 -0.65
C LEU A 26 -10.02 -11.92 -0.18
N LEU A 27 -9.31 -10.79 -0.12
CA LEU A 27 -7.93 -10.75 0.36
C LEU A 27 -7.84 -11.26 1.81
N GLY A 28 -8.71 -10.78 2.70
CA GLY A 28 -8.76 -11.21 4.09
C GLY A 28 -9.03 -12.71 4.23
N HIS A 29 -10.03 -13.22 3.51
CA HIS A 29 -10.37 -14.64 3.49
C HIS A 29 -9.23 -15.51 2.96
N LEU A 30 -8.59 -15.14 1.84
CA LEU A 30 -7.46 -15.91 1.30
C LEU A 30 -6.29 -15.97 2.29
N CYS A 31 -5.92 -14.83 2.89
CA CYS A 31 -4.85 -14.78 3.88
C CYS A 31 -5.16 -15.63 5.11
N GLN A 32 -6.39 -15.57 5.62
CA GLN A 32 -6.78 -16.31 6.82
C GLN A 32 -6.92 -17.81 6.55
N SER A 33 -7.62 -18.20 5.47
CA SER A 33 -7.90 -19.60 5.18
C SER A 33 -6.65 -20.37 4.73
N LEU A 34 -5.76 -19.72 3.99
CA LEU A 34 -4.56 -20.36 3.41
C LEU A 34 -3.26 -19.98 4.13
N GLN A 35 -3.34 -19.13 5.18
CA GLN A 35 -2.19 -18.65 5.94
C GLN A 35 -1.12 -17.99 5.05
N LEU A 36 -1.56 -17.22 4.05
CA LEU A 36 -0.69 -16.59 3.07
C LEU A 36 -0.09 -15.29 3.60
N GLU A 37 1.19 -15.07 3.29
CA GLU A 37 1.79 -13.73 3.41
C GLU A 37 1.27 -12.84 2.29
N ALA A 38 0.82 -11.63 2.64
CA ALA A 38 0.31 -10.66 1.69
C ALA A 38 1.19 -9.42 1.63
N ALA A 39 1.41 -8.96 0.40
CA ALA A 39 2.18 -7.77 0.09
C ALA A 39 1.40 -6.89 -0.88
N PHE A 40 1.47 -5.58 -0.68
CA PHE A 40 0.88 -4.56 -1.53
C PHE A 40 1.96 -3.90 -2.39
N VAL A 41 1.74 -3.84 -3.69
CA VAL A 41 2.57 -3.10 -4.64
C VAL A 41 1.77 -1.91 -5.14
N GLY A 42 2.32 -0.71 -5.00
CA GLY A 42 1.71 0.53 -5.46
C GLY A 42 2.71 1.67 -5.53
N ASP A 43 2.20 2.83 -5.93
CA ASP A 43 2.97 4.04 -6.20
C ASP A 43 3.56 4.65 -4.94
N TRP A 44 4.68 5.35 -5.10
CA TRP A 44 5.22 6.21 -4.06
C TRP A 44 4.54 7.57 -4.12
N ASP A 45 3.27 7.58 -3.72
CA ASP A 45 2.45 8.78 -3.64
C ASP A 45 1.44 8.72 -2.46
N PRO A 46 0.76 9.83 -2.12
CA PRO A 46 -0.22 9.84 -1.04
C PRO A 46 -1.43 8.91 -1.29
N HIS A 47 -1.85 8.73 -2.55
CA HIS A 47 -3.00 7.88 -2.88
C HIS A 47 -2.67 6.39 -2.72
N GLY A 48 -1.49 5.94 -3.14
CA GLY A 48 -0.98 4.58 -2.97
C GLY A 48 -0.92 4.19 -1.50
N ILE A 49 -0.39 5.08 -0.64
CA ILE A 49 -0.42 4.88 0.82
C ILE A 49 -1.85 4.76 1.33
N TYR A 50 -2.77 5.62 0.87
CA TYR A 50 -4.15 5.56 1.33
C TYR A 50 -4.87 4.27 0.89
N ILE A 51 -4.63 3.81 -0.34
CA ILE A 51 -5.13 2.53 -0.86
C ILE A 51 -4.61 1.37 -0.01
N TYR A 52 -3.30 1.33 0.26
CA TYR A 52 -2.68 0.33 1.13
C TYR A 52 -3.32 0.27 2.51
N LEU A 53 -3.49 1.43 3.17
CA LEU A 53 -4.13 1.50 4.48
C LEU A 53 -5.58 1.01 4.44
N THR A 54 -6.28 1.28 3.34
CA THR A 54 -7.66 0.83 3.14
C THR A 54 -7.76 -0.69 2.98
N TYR A 55 -6.79 -1.31 2.30
CA TYR A 55 -6.68 -2.78 2.28
C TYR A 55 -6.30 -3.36 3.64
N LYS A 56 -5.36 -2.72 4.35
CA LYS A 56 -4.82 -3.23 5.61
C LYS A 56 -5.81 -3.12 6.77
N TYR A 57 -6.47 -1.98 6.91
CA TYR A 57 -7.31 -1.65 8.06
C TYR A 57 -8.81 -1.59 7.74
N GLY A 58 -9.18 -1.60 6.46
CA GLY A 58 -10.57 -1.48 6.00
C GLY A 58 -10.99 -0.02 5.73
N GLY A 59 -12.31 0.22 5.69
CA GLY A 59 -12.88 1.54 5.41
C GLY A 59 -12.64 2.55 6.54
N ARG A 60 -12.95 3.84 6.29
CA ARG A 60 -12.83 4.88 7.33
C ARG A 60 -13.50 4.41 8.63
N PRO A 61 -12.83 4.50 9.79
CA PRO A 61 -13.57 4.43 11.04
C PRO A 61 -14.54 5.61 11.02
N SER A 62 -15.83 5.30 10.90
CA SER A 62 -16.88 6.30 11.00
C SER A 62 -16.72 6.98 12.36
N SER A 63 -16.37 8.26 12.34
CA SER A 63 -16.32 9.13 13.50
C SER A 63 -17.73 9.40 14.00
N SER A 64 -18.39 8.38 14.55
CA SER A 64 -19.66 8.46 15.31
C SER A 64 -20.11 7.07 15.75
N SER A 65 -19.48 6.51 16.78
CA SER A 65 -20.11 5.49 17.63
C SER A 65 -19.61 5.67 19.06
N SER A 66 -20.29 6.53 19.81
CA SER A 66 -20.35 6.44 21.26
C SER A 66 -21.04 5.12 21.64
N SER A 67 -20.62 4.56 22.77
CA SER A 67 -21.39 3.68 23.68
C SER A 67 -21.35 2.15 23.47
N SER A 68 -20.63 1.51 24.41
CA SER A 68 -21.14 0.44 25.30
C SER A 68 -21.36 -1.00 24.79
N SER A 69 -20.58 -1.91 25.39
CA SER A 69 -20.97 -3.19 26.01
C SER A 69 -21.92 -4.17 25.30
N SER A 70 -21.37 -5.37 25.06
CA SER A 70 -22.02 -6.70 25.13
C SER A 70 -22.91 -7.21 23.97
N SER A 71 -22.59 -8.45 23.56
CA SER A 71 -23.49 -9.48 23.01
C SER A 71 -23.71 -9.57 21.50
N SER A 72 -23.04 -10.56 20.90
CA SER A 72 -23.48 -11.51 19.86
C SER A 72 -24.29 -11.01 18.64
N SER A 73 -23.75 -11.38 17.46
CA SER A 73 -24.43 -11.50 16.15
C SER A 73 -24.85 -10.21 15.43
N SER A 74 -23.84 -9.52 14.88
CA SER A 74 -23.77 -9.04 13.48
C SER A 74 -22.46 -8.28 13.34
N SER A 75 -21.36 -9.00 13.14
CA SER A 75 -20.02 -8.45 12.94
C SER A 75 -19.99 -7.67 11.62
N SER A 76 -20.33 -6.39 11.68
CA SER A 76 -20.31 -5.44 10.56
C SER A 76 -18.86 -5.08 10.17
N SER A 77 -18.17 -6.10 9.67
CA SER A 77 -17.15 -6.15 8.62
C SER A 77 -16.45 -4.84 8.25
N SER A 78 -15.46 -4.45 9.05
CA SER A 78 -14.28 -3.79 8.48
C SER A 78 -13.36 -4.87 7.92
N SER A 79 -13.61 -5.29 6.67
CA SER A 79 -12.87 -6.35 5.98
C SER A 79 -11.46 -5.86 5.59
N GLY A 80 -10.54 -5.77 6.55
CA GLY A 80 -9.13 -5.43 6.32
C GLY A 80 -8.22 -6.65 6.46
N CYS A 81 -7.05 -6.62 5.82
CA CYS A 81 -5.99 -7.62 5.98
C CYS A 81 -4.85 -7.05 6.84
N SER A 82 -4.93 -7.21 8.16
CA SER A 82 -3.95 -6.62 9.10
C SER A 82 -2.51 -7.10 8.89
N SER A 83 -2.33 -8.29 8.31
CA SER A 83 -1.01 -8.85 7.98
C SER A 83 -0.44 -8.33 6.66
N LEU A 84 -1.19 -7.53 5.89
CA LEU A 84 -0.72 -6.94 4.64
C LEU A 84 0.48 -6.03 4.88
N ARG A 85 1.53 -6.18 4.05
CA ARG A 85 2.77 -5.41 4.15
C ARG A 85 3.00 -4.57 2.90
N TRP A 86 3.70 -3.45 3.02
CA TRP A 86 4.04 -2.61 1.86
C TRP A 86 5.29 -3.13 1.15
N LEU A 87 5.17 -3.47 -0.13
CA LEU A 87 6.26 -3.90 -1.01
C LEU A 87 6.49 -2.94 -2.19
N GLY A 88 5.55 -2.00 -2.40
CA GLY A 88 5.56 -1.00 -3.46
C GLY A 88 6.76 -0.06 -3.43
N LEU A 89 6.70 0.98 -4.26
CA LEU A 89 7.82 1.92 -4.39
C LEU A 89 8.12 2.62 -3.07
N LEU A 90 9.40 2.88 -2.86
CA LEU A 90 9.95 3.66 -1.76
C LEU A 90 10.67 4.88 -2.33
N HIS A 91 10.97 5.84 -1.47
CA HIS A 91 11.78 7.01 -1.83
C HIS A 91 13.09 6.64 -2.53
N ALA A 92 13.75 5.56 -2.07
CA ALA A 92 14.99 5.08 -2.68
C ALA A 92 14.82 4.65 -4.15
N ASP A 93 13.65 4.09 -4.50
CA ASP A 93 13.33 3.72 -5.90
C ASP A 93 13.06 4.98 -6.74
N ALA A 94 12.30 5.92 -6.17
CA ALA A 94 12.04 7.21 -6.82
C ALA A 94 13.33 8.02 -7.04
N ALA A 95 14.32 7.89 -6.15
CA ALA A 95 15.63 8.53 -6.32
C ALA A 95 16.48 7.88 -7.42
N ALA A 96 16.15 6.66 -7.84
CA ALA A 96 16.89 5.93 -8.87
C ALA A 96 16.33 6.13 -10.29
N VAL A 97 15.16 6.74 -10.44
CA VAL A 97 14.57 7.06 -11.75
C VAL A 97 14.98 8.46 -12.24
N PRO A 98 14.94 8.73 -13.56
CA PRO A 98 15.20 10.06 -14.09
C PRO A 98 14.25 11.11 -13.49
N ALA A 99 14.75 12.33 -13.26
CA ALA A 99 13.94 13.43 -12.71
C ALA A 99 12.69 13.75 -13.53
N SER A 100 12.71 13.48 -14.85
CA SER A 100 11.55 13.65 -15.74
C SER A 100 10.41 12.68 -15.47
N ALA A 101 10.66 11.57 -14.76
CA ALA A 101 9.64 10.60 -14.35
C ALA A 101 9.03 10.93 -12.97
N LEU A 102 9.59 11.90 -12.24
CA LEU A 102 9.06 12.37 -10.97
C LEU A 102 7.97 13.42 -11.20
N LEU A 103 6.85 13.26 -10.50
CA LEU A 103 5.73 14.19 -10.58
C LEU A 103 5.74 15.12 -9.36
N PRO A 104 5.54 16.44 -9.53
CA PRO A 104 5.41 17.34 -8.39
C PRO A 104 4.11 17.04 -7.61
N LEU A 105 4.14 17.25 -6.29
CA LEU A 105 2.92 17.11 -5.48
C LEU A 105 1.93 18.24 -5.78
N GLU A 106 0.69 17.86 -6.10
CA GLU A 106 -0.42 18.79 -6.26
C GLU A 106 -0.98 19.27 -4.92
N LYS A 107 -1.86 20.28 -4.97
CA LYS A 107 -2.56 20.76 -3.77
C LYS A 107 -3.35 19.64 -3.06
N ARG A 108 -3.99 18.76 -3.82
CA ARG A 108 -4.76 17.63 -3.26
C ARG A 108 -3.84 16.59 -2.62
N ASP A 109 -2.71 16.29 -3.27
CA ASP A 109 -1.70 15.38 -2.73
C ASP A 109 -1.19 15.87 -1.36
N LYS A 110 -0.85 17.16 -1.27
CA LYS A 110 -0.37 17.79 -0.02
C LYS A 110 -1.42 17.75 1.10
N ALA A 111 -2.69 17.99 0.76
CA ALA A 111 -3.78 17.91 1.72
C ALA A 111 -3.97 16.47 2.23
N LEU A 112 -3.99 15.49 1.32
CA LEU A 112 -4.09 14.07 1.66
C LEU A 112 -2.91 13.63 2.52
N LEU A 113 -1.69 14.03 2.15
CA LEU A 113 -0.48 13.70 2.90
C LEU A 113 -0.50 14.26 4.32
N ALA A 114 -1.02 15.48 4.51
CA ALA A 114 -1.22 16.05 5.83
C ALA A 114 -2.22 15.23 6.68
N SER A 115 -3.31 14.75 6.08
CA SER A 115 -4.26 13.85 6.73
C SER A 115 -3.65 12.47 7.04
N LEU A 116 -2.87 11.91 6.11
CA LEU A 116 -2.20 10.61 6.29
C LEU A 116 -1.20 10.64 7.43
N LEU A 117 -0.43 11.72 7.60
CA LEU A 117 0.50 11.86 8.72
C LEU A 117 -0.18 11.83 10.10
N GLN A 118 -1.49 12.11 10.16
CA GLN A 118 -2.31 12.00 11.38
C GLN A 118 -3.08 10.68 11.47
N HIS A 119 -3.07 9.86 10.41
CA HIS A 119 -3.79 8.59 10.39
C HIS A 119 -3.15 7.60 11.39
N PRO A 120 -3.92 6.92 12.26
CA PRO A 120 -3.36 6.03 13.29
C PRO A 120 -2.41 4.96 12.73
N GLY A 121 -2.77 4.34 11.60
CA GLY A 121 -1.93 3.33 10.95
C GLY A 121 -0.61 3.87 10.39
N VAL A 122 -0.53 5.17 10.07
CA VAL A 122 0.72 5.82 9.66
C VAL A 122 1.49 6.30 10.88
N ALA A 123 0.79 6.91 11.85
CA ALA A 123 1.40 7.41 13.07
C ALA A 123 2.09 6.29 13.88
N ALA A 124 1.54 5.09 13.87
CA ALA A 124 2.10 3.90 14.53
C ALA A 124 3.18 3.17 13.71
N ASN A 125 3.36 3.49 12.42
CA ASN A 125 4.34 2.86 11.55
C ASN A 125 5.39 3.88 11.09
N GLU A 126 6.52 3.93 11.81
CA GLU A 126 7.58 4.92 11.54
C GLU A 126 8.19 4.79 10.13
N LYS A 127 8.19 3.59 9.54
CA LYS A 127 8.70 3.39 8.16
C LYS A 127 7.78 4.07 7.14
N ILE A 128 6.48 3.78 7.19
CA ILE A 128 5.47 4.40 6.30
C ILE A 128 5.39 5.91 6.53
N LYS A 129 5.46 6.36 7.79
CA LYS A 129 5.50 7.77 8.15
C LYS A 129 6.74 8.48 7.61
N SER A 130 7.90 7.80 7.60
CA SER A 130 9.12 8.31 6.99
C SER A 130 8.93 8.54 5.49
N GLU A 131 8.36 7.58 4.77
CA GLU A 131 8.03 7.74 3.33
C GLU A 131 7.11 8.95 3.09
N CYS A 132 6.09 9.12 3.94
CA CYS A 132 5.21 10.29 3.88
C CYS A 132 5.95 11.62 4.10
N LYS A 133 6.89 11.66 5.05
CA LYS A 133 7.72 12.85 5.30
C LYS A 133 8.65 13.14 4.12
N LEU A 134 9.25 12.12 3.52
CA LEU A 134 10.13 12.25 2.36
C LEU A 134 9.37 12.80 1.15
N MET A 135 8.16 12.32 0.87
CA MET A 135 7.29 12.91 -0.16
C MET A 135 7.04 14.40 0.10
N LYS A 136 6.72 14.76 1.35
CA LYS A 136 6.46 16.15 1.75
C LYS A 136 7.70 17.04 1.58
N GLU A 137 8.87 16.54 1.99
CA GLU A 137 10.15 17.25 1.93
C GLU A 137 10.61 17.47 0.48
N LYS A 138 10.60 16.40 -0.33
CA LYS A 138 11.02 16.47 -1.75
C LYS A 138 10.00 17.11 -2.65
N ASN A 139 8.75 17.24 -2.18
CA ASN A 139 7.64 17.81 -2.93
C ASN A 139 7.40 17.10 -4.28
N CYS A 140 7.62 15.78 -4.31
CA CYS A 140 7.37 14.93 -5.47
C CYS A 140 6.75 13.58 -5.09
N LYS A 141 6.25 12.89 -6.11
CA LYS A 141 5.71 11.51 -6.08
C LYS A 141 6.21 10.74 -7.30
N CYS A 142 6.09 9.42 -7.25
CA CYS A 142 6.57 8.52 -8.31
C CYS A 142 5.61 7.36 -8.55
N GLU A 143 5.23 7.14 -9.81
CA GLU A 143 4.39 6.02 -10.23
C GLU A 143 5.23 4.75 -10.41
N VAL A 144 4.63 3.58 -10.21
CA VAL A 144 5.29 2.28 -10.36
C VAL A 144 5.87 2.06 -11.76
N GLU A 145 5.16 2.57 -12.79
CA GLU A 145 5.56 2.54 -14.19
C GLU A 145 6.86 3.32 -14.46
N ALA A 146 7.24 4.26 -13.58
CA ALA A 146 8.49 5.01 -13.72
C ALA A 146 9.73 4.11 -13.62
N LEU A 147 9.63 2.96 -12.95
CA LEU A 147 10.73 1.98 -12.91
C LEU A 147 10.99 1.36 -14.29
N GLU A 148 10.00 1.31 -15.17
CA GLU A 148 10.18 0.76 -16.51
C GLU A 148 10.85 1.76 -17.48
N CYS A 149 11.03 3.02 -17.05
CA CYS A 149 11.76 4.03 -17.83
C CYS A 149 13.27 3.73 -17.93
N THR A 150 13.83 2.95 -17.00
CA THR A 150 15.26 2.56 -17.01
C THR A 150 15.48 1.22 -17.69
N ASP A 151 14.71 0.20 -17.32
CA ASP A 151 14.66 -1.11 -17.99
C ASP A 151 13.29 -1.78 -17.76
N THR A 152 12.71 -2.37 -18.81
CA THR A 152 11.39 -3.05 -18.81
C THR A 152 11.24 -4.18 -17.78
N SER A 153 12.35 -4.64 -17.18
CA SER A 153 12.38 -5.70 -16.18
C SER A 153 12.63 -5.20 -14.75
N GLU A 154 12.83 -3.90 -14.56
CA GLU A 154 13.19 -3.28 -13.28
C GLU A 154 12.13 -3.49 -12.21
N LEU A 155 10.88 -3.17 -12.54
CA LEU A 155 9.77 -3.39 -11.62
C LEU A 155 9.73 -4.85 -11.16
N GLN A 156 9.83 -5.78 -12.11
CA GLN A 156 9.83 -7.20 -11.81
C GLN A 156 11.02 -7.58 -10.90
N ARG A 157 12.21 -7.05 -11.18
CA ARG A 157 13.41 -7.31 -10.40
C ARG A 157 13.29 -6.78 -8.98
N VAL A 158 12.82 -5.54 -8.81
CA VAL A 158 12.62 -4.89 -7.50
C VAL A 158 11.63 -5.70 -6.67
N ILE A 159 10.45 -5.99 -7.22
CA ILE A 159 9.40 -6.74 -6.50
C ILE A 159 9.86 -8.15 -6.15
N THR A 160 10.47 -8.87 -7.10
CA THR A 160 10.93 -10.24 -6.86
C THR A 160 12.04 -10.28 -5.81
N THR A 161 13.02 -9.37 -5.91
CA THR A 161 14.13 -9.28 -4.96
C THR A 161 13.63 -8.95 -3.57
N ARG A 162 12.71 -7.97 -3.44
CA ARG A 162 12.13 -7.60 -2.14
C ARG A 162 11.29 -8.71 -1.55
N ALA A 163 10.47 -9.40 -2.35
CA ALA A 163 9.66 -10.51 -1.88
C ALA A 163 10.52 -11.66 -1.35
N LEU A 164 11.52 -12.11 -2.14
CA LEU A 164 12.41 -13.20 -1.74
C LEU A 164 13.27 -12.85 -0.52
N ARG A 165 13.66 -11.58 -0.37
CA ARG A 165 14.45 -11.09 0.76
C ARG A 165 13.62 -10.54 1.93
N ARG A 166 12.28 -10.59 1.83
CA ARG A 166 11.35 -10.05 2.84
C ARG A 166 11.60 -8.57 3.18
N LEU A 167 11.93 -7.77 2.17
CA LEU A 167 12.21 -6.34 2.29
C LEU A 167 10.93 -5.52 2.07
N TRP A 168 10.06 -5.52 3.08
CA TRP A 168 8.79 -4.78 3.08
C TRP A 168 8.69 -3.88 4.31
N LEU A 169 7.79 -2.90 4.26
CA LEU A 169 7.45 -2.10 5.44
C LEU A 169 6.34 -2.83 6.21
N GLU A 170 6.62 -3.11 7.49
CA GLU A 170 5.73 -3.76 8.46
C GLU A 170 5.10 -2.74 9.38
#